data_AF-A0A844M6T1-F1
#
_entry.id   AF-A0A844M6T1-F1
#
_cell.length_a   1.000
_cell.length_b   1.000
_cell.length_c   1.000
_cell.angle_alpha   90.00
_cell.angle_beta   90.00
_cell.angle_gamma   90.00
#
_symmetry.space_group_name_H-M   'P 1'
#
loop_
_entity.id
_entity.type
_entity.pdbx_description
1 polymer ?
#
loop_
_entity_poly.entity_id
_entity_poly.type
_entity_poly.pdbx_seq_one_letter_code
_entity_poly.pdbx_strand_id
1 'polypeptide(L)'
;MKDDRISHSSATELFALAAKLQQQKSEEYIPSELVQAATEAGISPDSLQQALQLMYLKQTQHQSRRRNLHLIIGSGVAGAAIALTSVWSYFTLNQHSTIRGGLFSVANAQPANPAPLGVPVPNDYTTTYNGRVQQYLLNPEGRVDGLLLDNKLQVKFPPHLSDRLTSALAPDAEVRIVGVAGTPTRFGQEIRATQIVNLSTQETIATQPPTVPPPPPANRVSYSSLSADGIARHWLVGHRGELKGVILSSGVVVKFPPHVGDRLANIIQGNDQVRVQGFGTRNTYGQVIEATTLSVNRENIAIAPPKRLSR
;
A
#
# COMPACT_ATOMS: atom_id res chain seq x y z
N MET A 1 9.31 62.10 -10.43
CA MET A 1 8.67 60.82 -10.83
C MET A 1 8.47 60.01 -9.56
N LYS A 2 7.23 59.78 -9.12
CA LYS A 2 6.94 58.89 -7.98
C LYS A 2 7.10 57.46 -8.49
N ASP A 3 7.98 56.69 -7.86
CA ASP A 3 8.16 55.27 -8.14
C ASP A 3 6.87 54.54 -7.75
N ASP A 4 6.10 54.10 -8.74
CA ASP A 4 4.79 53.44 -8.60
C ASP A 4 4.93 51.95 -8.25
N ARG A 5 5.96 51.61 -7.48
CA ARG A 5 6.34 50.23 -7.19
C ARG A 5 5.45 49.66 -6.09
N ILE A 6 4.66 48.66 -6.45
CA ILE A 6 3.82 47.91 -5.52
C ILE A 6 4.73 47.14 -4.55
N SER A 7 4.43 47.20 -3.25
CA SER A 7 5.13 46.42 -2.22
C SER A 7 5.02 44.92 -2.51
N HIS A 8 6.08 44.18 -2.19
CA HIS A 8 6.15 42.73 -2.46
C HIS A 8 4.95 41.96 -1.85
N SER A 9 4.55 42.35 -0.63
CA SER A 9 3.37 41.78 0.05
C SER A 9 2.07 41.99 -0.73
N SER A 10 1.84 43.22 -1.21
CA SER A 10 0.66 43.58 -2.00
C SER A 10 0.66 42.89 -3.36
N ALA A 11 1.83 42.72 -4.00
CA ALA A 11 1.92 41.94 -5.23
C ALA A 11 1.53 40.47 -5.00
N THR A 12 2.03 39.83 -3.92
CA THR A 12 1.66 38.45 -3.57
C THR A 12 0.16 38.30 -3.31
N GLU A 13 -0.45 39.22 -2.59
CA GLU A 13 -1.89 39.22 -2.35
C GLU A 13 -2.70 39.41 -3.64
N LEU A 14 -2.26 40.29 -4.53
CA LEU A 14 -2.92 40.56 -5.81
C LEU A 14 -2.84 39.34 -6.74
N PHE A 15 -1.70 38.64 -6.78
CA PHE A 15 -1.56 37.37 -7.50
C PHE A 15 -2.42 36.26 -6.88
N ALA A 16 -2.48 36.16 -5.56
CA ALA A 16 -3.33 35.17 -4.89
C ALA A 16 -4.82 35.42 -5.15
N LEU A 17 -5.25 36.68 -5.15
CA LEU A 17 -6.62 37.08 -5.45
C LEU A 17 -6.97 36.79 -6.93
N ALA A 18 -6.08 37.12 -7.86
CA ALA A 18 -6.25 36.85 -9.29
C ALA A 18 -6.35 35.34 -9.56
N ALA A 19 -5.45 34.53 -8.97
CA ALA A 19 -5.49 33.08 -9.08
C ALA A 19 -6.83 32.49 -8.57
N LYS A 20 -7.35 33.02 -7.46
CA LYS A 20 -8.64 32.60 -6.88
C LYS A 20 -9.83 32.96 -7.78
N LEU A 21 -9.84 34.16 -8.37
CA LEU A 21 -10.88 34.57 -9.31
C LEU A 21 -10.86 33.74 -10.61
N GLN A 22 -9.68 33.31 -11.04
CA GLN A 22 -9.51 32.47 -12.23
C GLN A 22 -9.94 31.02 -11.98
N GLN A 23 -9.67 30.48 -10.78
CA GLN A 23 -10.17 29.16 -10.35
C GLN A 23 -11.71 29.09 -10.34
N GLN A 24 -12.40 30.19 -10.05
CA GLN A 24 -13.86 30.24 -10.05
C GLN A 24 -14.48 30.21 -11.46
N LYS A 25 -13.66 30.36 -12.51
CA LYS A 25 -14.11 30.48 -13.90
C LYS A 25 -13.85 29.23 -14.76
N SER A 26 -13.16 28.22 -14.24
CA SER A 26 -12.68 27.07 -15.04
C SER A 26 -12.84 25.75 -14.30
N GLU A 27 -13.48 24.76 -14.93
CA GLU A 27 -13.57 23.38 -14.43
C GLU A 27 -12.33 22.58 -14.91
N GLU A 28 -11.50 22.17 -13.95
CA GLU A 28 -10.35 21.24 -14.06
C GLU A 28 -9.17 21.64 -14.97
N TYR A 29 -8.01 21.90 -14.35
CA TYR A 29 -6.72 22.09 -15.03
C TYR A 29 -5.92 20.80 -15.08
N ILE A 30 -5.35 20.48 -16.24
CA ILE A 30 -4.39 19.38 -16.39
C ILE A 30 -2.95 19.85 -16.10
N PRO A 31 -2.08 18.99 -15.51
CA PRO A 31 -0.74 19.39 -15.08
C PRO A 31 0.15 20.03 -16.16
N SER A 32 -0.03 19.68 -17.42
CA SER A 32 0.72 20.25 -18.55
C SER A 32 0.39 21.71 -18.84
N GLU A 33 -0.86 22.13 -18.64
CA GLU A 33 -1.29 23.53 -18.84
C GLU A 33 -0.77 24.44 -17.72
N LEU A 34 -0.66 23.92 -16.50
CA LEU A 34 -0.07 24.65 -15.37
C LEU A 34 1.42 24.92 -15.57
N VAL A 35 2.15 23.97 -16.18
CA VAL A 35 3.57 24.13 -16.52
C VAL A 35 3.75 25.17 -17.62
N GLN A 36 2.87 25.16 -18.63
CA GLN A 36 2.90 26.13 -19.72
C GLN A 36 2.59 27.56 -19.23
N ALA A 37 1.55 27.73 -18.42
CA ALA A 37 1.18 29.02 -17.84
C ALA A 37 2.26 29.57 -16.88
N ALA A 38 2.90 28.70 -16.11
CA ALA A 38 3.98 29.11 -15.22
C ALA A 38 5.26 29.49 -15.97
N THR A 39 5.52 28.86 -17.11
CA THR A 39 6.65 29.22 -17.99
C THR A 39 6.43 30.58 -18.64
N GLU A 40 5.21 30.86 -19.11
CA GLU A 40 4.83 32.19 -19.64
C GLU A 40 4.90 33.29 -18.58
N ALA A 41 4.64 32.96 -17.32
CA ALA A 41 4.78 33.88 -16.18
C ALA A 41 6.24 34.06 -15.71
N GLY A 42 7.22 33.43 -16.37
CA GLY A 42 8.65 33.54 -16.03
C GLY A 42 9.05 32.79 -14.74
N ILE A 43 8.23 31.85 -14.28
CA ILE A 43 8.51 31.03 -13.10
C ILE A 43 9.45 29.89 -13.50
N SER A 44 10.58 29.74 -12.79
CA SER A 44 11.57 28.71 -13.15
C SER A 44 11.03 27.28 -12.94
N PRO A 45 11.38 26.32 -13.82
CA PRO A 45 10.92 24.92 -13.71
C PRO A 45 11.25 24.27 -12.36
N ASP A 46 12.41 24.59 -11.78
CA ASP A 46 12.84 24.08 -10.46
C ASP A 46 11.91 24.55 -9.33
N SER A 47 11.44 25.80 -9.40
CA SER A 47 10.51 26.35 -8.41
C SER A 47 9.14 25.66 -8.48
N LEU A 48 8.71 25.29 -9.68
CA LEU A 48 7.47 24.52 -9.89
C LEU A 48 7.61 23.08 -9.38
N GLN A 49 8.75 22.44 -9.60
CA GLN A 49 9.01 21.11 -9.05
C GLN A 49 9.03 21.12 -7.52
N GLN A 50 9.67 22.12 -6.91
CA GLN A 50 9.67 22.30 -5.45
C GLN A 50 8.26 22.58 -4.92
N ALA A 51 7.48 23.45 -5.59
CA ALA A 51 6.11 23.74 -5.20
C ALA A 51 5.19 22.52 -5.31
N LEU A 52 5.33 21.71 -6.37
CA LEU A 52 4.60 20.45 -6.54
C LEU A 52 5.00 19.43 -5.47
N GLN A 53 6.29 19.29 -5.16
CA GLN A 53 6.76 18.39 -4.11
C GLN A 53 6.23 18.81 -2.73
N LEU A 54 6.25 20.11 -2.43
CA LEU A 54 5.65 20.68 -1.22
C LEU A 54 4.14 20.48 -1.17
N MET A 55 3.43 20.59 -2.29
CA MET A 55 2.00 20.29 -2.38
C MET A 55 1.72 18.82 -2.07
N TYR A 56 2.47 17.89 -2.68
CA TYR A 56 2.33 16.45 -2.42
C TYR A 56 2.58 16.13 -0.94
N LEU A 57 3.63 16.69 -0.34
CA LEU A 57 3.93 16.50 1.08
C LEU A 57 2.80 17.06 1.96
N LYS A 58 2.32 18.27 1.67
CA LYS A 58 1.27 18.94 2.46
C LYS A 58 -0.09 18.23 2.37
N GLN A 59 -0.40 17.59 1.24
CA GLN A 59 -1.65 16.87 1.04
C GLN A 59 -1.78 15.66 1.97
N THR A 60 -0.69 14.93 2.22
CA THR A 60 -0.67 13.81 3.18
C THR A 60 -0.93 14.25 4.62
N GLN A 61 -0.47 15.45 4.98
CA GLN A 61 -0.58 16.00 6.32
C GLN A 61 -1.97 16.56 6.63
N HIS A 62 -2.61 17.24 5.66
CA HIS A 62 -4.00 17.72 5.81
C HIS A 62 -5.01 16.58 5.88
N GLN A 63 -4.78 15.48 5.16
CA GLN A 63 -5.61 14.27 5.25
C GLN A 63 -5.52 13.62 6.64
N SER A 64 -4.34 13.65 7.27
CA SER A 64 -4.10 13.14 8.62
C SER A 64 -4.69 14.06 9.71
N ARG A 65 -4.61 15.38 9.53
CA ARG A 65 -5.22 16.36 10.45
C ARG A 65 -6.75 16.34 10.41
N ARG A 66 -7.36 16.14 9.24
CA ARG A 66 -8.84 16.04 9.13
C ARG A 66 -9.41 14.78 9.79
N ARG A 67 -8.65 13.68 9.86
CA ARG A 67 -9.13 12.44 10.48
C ARG A 67 -8.95 12.38 12.00
N ASN A 68 -8.20 13.32 12.58
CA ASN A 68 -7.99 13.45 14.03
C ASN A 68 -8.73 14.65 14.66
N LEU A 69 -9.74 15.22 13.97
CA LEU A 69 -10.55 16.31 14.52
C LEU A 69 -11.97 15.84 14.90
N HIS A 70 -12.07 14.83 15.76
CA HIS A 70 -13.25 14.66 16.61
C HIS A 70 -12.79 14.18 17.98
N LEU A 71 -13.36 14.79 19.03
CA LEU A 71 -13.05 14.75 20.47
C LEU A 71 -12.28 16.03 20.88
N ILE A 72 -12.77 16.95 21.73
CA ILE A 72 -13.78 16.86 22.80
C ILE A 72 -14.32 18.28 23.07
N ILE A 73 -15.64 18.51 23.00
CA ILE A 73 -16.33 19.47 23.88
C ILE A 73 -17.51 18.71 24.47
N GLY A 74 -17.58 18.65 25.79
CA GLY A 74 -18.61 17.93 26.53
C GLY A 74 -18.06 16.89 27.47
N SER A 75 -17.10 17.31 28.30
CA SER A 75 -16.66 16.65 29.51
C SER A 75 -17.82 16.20 30.41
N GLY A 76 -17.78 14.95 30.84
CA GLY A 76 -18.71 14.39 31.81
C GLY A 76 -18.22 13.08 32.42
N VAL A 77 -16.95 13.04 32.83
CA VAL A 77 -16.37 12.12 33.83
C VAL A 77 -16.16 10.65 33.40
N ALA A 78 -14.92 10.35 33.02
CA ALA A 78 -14.04 9.31 33.59
C ALA A 78 -13.16 8.65 32.50
N GLY A 79 -11.88 8.99 32.48
CA GLY A 79 -10.86 8.17 31.82
C GLY A 79 -9.85 8.96 30.99
N ALA A 80 -8.66 9.19 31.54
CA ALA A 80 -7.44 9.20 30.74
C ALA A 80 -6.24 8.97 31.66
N ALA A 81 -5.43 8.00 31.25
CA ALA A 81 -4.23 7.55 31.88
C ALA A 81 -2.98 8.16 31.20
N ILE A 82 -1.84 8.01 31.88
CA ILE A 82 -0.46 7.92 31.36
C ILE A 82 0.23 9.26 31.03
N ALA A 83 1.23 9.59 31.86
CA ALA A 83 2.36 10.43 31.49
C ALA A 83 3.67 9.62 31.52
N LEU A 84 4.53 9.94 30.56
CA LEU A 84 5.71 9.23 30.05
C LEU A 84 6.94 9.32 30.99
N THR A 85 7.94 8.45 30.80
CA THR A 85 9.31 8.82 30.34
C THR A 85 10.37 7.72 30.58
N SER A 86 11.13 7.37 29.54
CA SER A 86 12.51 6.84 29.59
C SER A 86 13.11 6.97 28.19
N VAL A 87 13.82 8.06 27.90
CA VAL A 87 15.30 8.19 27.92
C VAL A 87 15.98 7.19 26.98
N TRP A 88 16.49 7.67 25.83
CA TRP A 88 17.52 6.97 25.07
C TRP A 88 18.68 7.92 24.80
N SER A 89 19.82 7.59 25.40
CA SER A 89 21.16 8.13 25.10
C SER A 89 21.96 7.09 24.32
N TYR A 90 23.16 7.49 23.89
CA TYR A 90 24.22 6.71 23.26
C TYR A 90 24.21 6.65 21.73
N PHE A 91 24.90 7.60 21.11
CA PHE A 91 26.14 7.25 20.41
C PHE A 91 27.01 8.50 20.22
N THR A 92 28.13 8.56 20.95
CA THR A 92 29.21 9.53 20.71
C THR A 92 30.53 8.79 20.70
N LEU A 93 31.25 8.86 19.58
CA LEU A 93 32.71 8.78 19.45
C LEU A 93 32.97 9.07 17.95
N ASN A 94 33.80 9.99 17.48
CA ASN A 94 35.03 10.58 17.98
C ASN A 94 35.21 11.93 17.26
N GLN A 95 35.82 12.93 17.94
CA GLN A 95 36.98 13.67 17.41
C GLN A 95 37.41 14.76 18.41
N HIS A 96 38.54 14.50 19.09
CA HIS A 96 39.35 15.54 19.71
C HIS A 96 40.49 15.88 18.76
N SER A 97 40.58 17.15 18.35
CA SER A 97 41.84 17.91 18.35
C SER A 97 41.60 19.37 17.99
N THR A 98 41.96 20.21 18.95
CA THR A 98 42.22 21.65 18.85
C THR A 98 43.29 21.92 17.78
N ILE A 99 43.20 23.03 17.02
CA ILE A 99 44.30 23.99 16.75
C ILE A 99 43.80 25.25 16.03
N ARG A 100 44.34 26.38 16.51
CA ARG A 100 44.31 27.77 16.03
C ARG A 100 44.54 27.96 14.52
N GLY A 101 43.83 28.96 13.99
CA GLY A 101 44.37 30.10 13.22
C GLY A 101 45.16 29.84 11.94
N GLY A 102 44.68 30.37 10.81
CA GLY A 102 45.52 30.45 9.60
C GLY A 102 44.74 30.73 8.32
N LEU A 103 44.88 31.98 7.88
CA LEU A 103 44.74 32.59 6.55
C LEU A 103 44.55 31.66 5.32
N PHE A 104 43.72 32.18 4.42
CA PHE A 104 43.48 31.81 3.03
C PHE A 104 44.68 31.25 2.26
N SER A 105 44.42 30.23 1.43
CA SER A 105 45.17 30.02 0.19
C SER A 105 44.24 29.44 -0.89
N VAL A 106 44.07 30.20 -1.96
CA VAL A 106 43.38 29.81 -3.20
C VAL A 106 44.33 28.92 -4.02
N ALA A 107 43.87 27.74 -4.44
CA ALA A 107 44.57 26.91 -5.42
C ALA A 107 43.56 26.22 -6.35
N ASN A 108 43.53 26.69 -7.61
CA ASN A 108 43.02 26.08 -8.85
C ASN A 108 42.01 24.93 -8.73
N ALA A 109 40.73 25.25 -8.94
CA ALA A 109 39.74 24.27 -9.38
C ALA A 109 39.84 24.10 -10.92
N GLN A 110 40.37 22.96 -11.33
CA GLN A 110 40.20 22.38 -12.66
C GLN A 110 38.69 22.31 -13.01
N PRO A 111 38.23 22.64 -14.23
CA PRO A 111 36.83 22.42 -14.58
C PRO A 111 36.52 20.92 -14.53
N ALA A 112 35.72 20.50 -13.55
CA ALA A 112 35.20 19.14 -13.48
C ALA A 112 34.25 18.94 -14.67
N ASN A 113 34.54 17.92 -15.48
CA ASN A 113 33.65 17.41 -16.52
C ASN A 113 32.21 17.26 -15.97
N PRO A 114 31.16 17.66 -16.72
CA PRO A 114 29.80 17.38 -16.33
C PRO A 114 29.62 15.87 -16.23
N ALA A 115 29.25 15.38 -15.05
CA ALA A 115 28.89 13.99 -14.85
C ALA A 115 27.71 13.63 -15.79
N PRO A 116 27.73 12.45 -16.43
CA PRO A 116 26.67 12.05 -17.33
C PRO A 116 25.33 11.97 -16.58
N LEU A 117 24.28 12.40 -17.28
CA LEU A 117 22.87 12.41 -16.90
C LEU A 117 22.51 11.20 -16.04
N GLY A 118 21.87 11.49 -14.90
CA GLY A 118 21.55 10.54 -13.85
C GLY A 118 21.01 9.21 -14.38
N VAL A 119 21.68 8.12 -13.99
CA VAL A 119 21.05 6.80 -13.93
C VAL A 119 19.72 6.93 -13.18
N PRO A 120 18.60 6.42 -13.72
CA PRO A 120 17.35 6.33 -12.98
C PRO A 120 17.59 5.56 -11.69
N VAL A 121 17.32 6.19 -10.55
CA VAL A 121 17.32 5.51 -9.26
C VAL A 121 16.21 4.44 -9.31
N PRO A 122 16.49 3.15 -9.10
CA PRO A 122 15.43 2.15 -8.98
C PRO A 122 14.55 2.50 -7.77
N ASN A 123 13.23 2.51 -7.95
CA ASN A 123 12.27 2.66 -6.85
C ASN A 123 12.22 1.35 -6.02
N ASP A 124 13.32 1.00 -5.34
CA ASP A 124 13.47 -0.27 -4.62
C ASP A 124 13.01 -0.16 -3.16
N TYR A 125 11.71 0.05 -2.93
CA TYR A 125 11.12 -0.01 -1.58
C TYR A 125 10.86 -1.45 -1.11
N THR A 126 11.78 -2.38 -1.36
CA THR A 126 11.65 -3.75 -0.85
C THR A 126 12.10 -3.81 0.61
N THR A 127 11.34 -4.54 1.43
CA THR A 127 11.60 -4.73 2.87
C THR A 127 11.67 -6.23 3.16
N THR A 128 12.42 -6.60 4.21
CA THR A 128 12.52 -7.98 4.68
C THR A 128 11.56 -8.23 5.84
N TYR A 129 10.85 -9.36 5.77
CA TYR A 129 9.90 -9.84 6.77
C TYR A 129 10.22 -11.28 7.14
N ASN A 130 9.97 -11.67 8.39
CA ASN A 130 10.03 -13.06 8.83
C ASN A 130 8.67 -13.50 9.35
N GLY A 131 8.39 -14.80 9.29
CA GLY A 131 7.19 -15.39 9.89
C GLY A 131 7.13 -16.89 9.65
N ARG A 132 6.13 -17.54 10.23
CA ARG A 132 5.84 -18.96 9.99
C ARG A 132 4.61 -19.09 9.10
N VAL A 133 4.68 -19.97 8.11
CA VAL A 133 3.56 -20.21 7.19
C VAL A 133 2.40 -20.82 7.97
N GLN A 134 1.29 -20.10 8.08
CA GLN A 134 0.10 -20.60 8.73
C GLN A 134 -0.76 -21.41 7.76
N GLN A 135 -0.92 -20.94 6.52
CA GLN A 135 -1.69 -21.62 5.48
C GLN A 135 -1.37 -21.08 4.09
N TYR A 136 -1.67 -21.89 3.08
CA TYR A 136 -1.70 -21.47 1.69
C TYR A 136 -2.92 -20.59 1.39
N LEU A 137 -2.76 -19.66 0.46
CA LEU A 137 -3.85 -18.90 -0.15
C LEU A 137 -3.96 -19.30 -1.62
N LEU A 138 -5.17 -19.67 -2.03
CA LEU A 138 -5.43 -20.22 -3.37
C LEU A 138 -6.04 -19.16 -4.29
N ASN A 139 -5.67 -19.19 -5.57
CA ASN A 139 -6.41 -18.54 -6.65
C ASN A 139 -7.69 -19.32 -6.99
N PRO A 140 -8.68 -18.74 -7.68
CA PRO A 140 -9.89 -19.46 -8.08
C PRO A 140 -9.60 -20.77 -8.84
N GLU A 141 -8.49 -20.79 -9.59
CA GLU A 141 -7.99 -21.95 -10.31
C GLU A 141 -7.43 -23.08 -9.41
N GLY A 142 -7.40 -22.88 -8.09
CA GLY A 142 -6.92 -23.85 -7.10
C GLY A 142 -5.40 -23.90 -6.94
N ARG A 143 -4.66 -23.01 -7.61
CA ARG A 143 -3.21 -22.87 -7.45
C ARG A 143 -2.88 -22.01 -6.26
N VAL A 144 -1.76 -22.29 -5.60
CA VAL A 144 -1.28 -21.46 -4.51
C VAL A 144 -0.67 -20.18 -5.10
N ASP A 145 -1.20 -19.04 -4.70
CA ASP A 145 -0.75 -17.72 -5.16
C ASP A 145 -0.49 -16.74 -4.00
N GLY A 146 -0.51 -17.27 -2.77
CA GLY A 146 -0.10 -16.56 -1.58
C GLY A 146 0.07 -17.45 -0.36
N LEU A 147 0.61 -16.86 0.70
CA LEU A 147 0.74 -17.46 2.02
C LEU A 147 0.11 -16.51 3.05
N LEU A 148 -0.59 -17.05 4.03
CA LEU A 148 -0.83 -16.34 5.28
C LEU A 148 0.23 -16.78 6.28
N LEU A 149 0.87 -15.82 6.93
CA LEU A 149 1.79 -16.07 8.02
C LEU A 149 1.09 -15.94 9.38
N ASP A 150 1.70 -16.55 10.40
CA ASP A 150 1.26 -16.49 11.80
C ASP A 150 1.15 -15.05 12.37
N ASN A 151 1.98 -14.15 11.87
CA ASN A 151 1.95 -12.72 12.19
C ASN A 151 0.95 -11.90 11.33
N LYS A 152 0.02 -12.58 10.64
CA LYS A 152 -1.06 -11.99 9.80
C LYS A 152 -0.60 -11.31 8.51
N LEU A 153 0.68 -11.41 8.14
CA LEU A 153 1.16 -10.97 6.83
C LEU A 153 0.60 -11.88 5.73
N GLN A 154 0.17 -11.25 4.63
CA GLN A 154 -0.40 -11.93 3.47
C GLN A 154 0.59 -11.84 2.32
N VAL A 155 1.42 -12.86 2.16
CA VAL A 155 2.45 -12.89 1.13
C VAL A 155 1.80 -13.24 -0.19
N LYS A 156 2.02 -12.41 -1.21
CA LYS A 156 1.52 -12.59 -2.57
C LYS A 156 2.68 -12.87 -3.52
N PHE A 157 2.52 -13.86 -4.38
CA PHE A 157 3.48 -14.16 -5.44
C PHE A 157 2.74 -14.61 -6.71
N PRO A 158 3.40 -14.59 -7.89
CA PRO A 158 2.76 -15.01 -9.12
C PRO A 158 2.33 -16.49 -9.12
N PRO A 159 1.13 -16.83 -9.62
CA PRO A 159 0.62 -18.20 -9.58
C PRO A 159 1.53 -19.23 -10.25
N HIS A 160 2.33 -18.87 -11.26
CA HIS A 160 3.24 -19.82 -11.92
C HIS A 160 4.35 -20.37 -11.01
N LEU A 161 4.59 -19.73 -9.86
CA LEU A 161 5.52 -20.25 -8.84
C LEU A 161 4.86 -21.25 -7.88
N SER A 162 3.55 -21.52 -8.01
CA SER A 162 2.80 -22.42 -7.11
C SER A 162 3.53 -23.74 -6.86
N ASP A 163 3.91 -24.48 -7.91
CA ASP A 163 4.44 -25.85 -7.77
C ASP A 163 5.82 -25.89 -7.12
N ARG A 164 6.70 -24.95 -7.49
CA ARG A 164 7.99 -24.76 -6.83
C ARG A 164 7.79 -24.40 -5.36
N LEU A 165 6.85 -23.50 -5.07
CA LEU A 165 6.60 -23.04 -3.72
C LEU A 165 6.03 -24.14 -2.83
N THR A 166 5.04 -24.88 -3.28
CA THR A 166 4.44 -25.97 -2.50
C THR A 166 5.37 -27.17 -2.33
N SER A 167 6.40 -27.32 -3.18
CA SER A 167 7.43 -28.36 -3.01
C SER A 167 8.50 -27.99 -1.97
N ALA A 168 8.74 -26.69 -1.78
CA ALA A 168 9.80 -26.16 -0.92
C ALA A 168 9.29 -25.66 0.45
N LEU A 169 8.02 -25.28 0.53
CA LEU A 169 7.40 -24.67 1.71
C LEU A 169 6.10 -25.37 2.03
N ALA A 170 6.04 -26.04 3.18
CA ALA A 170 4.81 -26.54 3.78
C ALA A 170 4.25 -25.53 4.80
N PRO A 171 2.97 -25.64 5.22
CA PRO A 171 2.52 -25.04 6.47
C PRO A 171 3.46 -25.39 7.63
N ASP A 172 3.58 -24.49 8.60
CA ASP A 172 4.53 -24.49 9.72
C ASP A 172 6.01 -24.23 9.36
N ALA A 173 6.36 -24.08 8.07
CA ALA A 173 7.71 -23.66 7.68
C ALA A 173 8.02 -22.22 8.13
N GLU A 174 9.25 -21.99 8.62
CA GLU A 174 9.75 -20.64 8.88
C GLU A 174 10.31 -20.02 7.60
N VAL A 175 9.91 -18.78 7.33
CA VAL A 175 10.26 -18.09 6.10
C VAL A 175 10.80 -16.68 6.34
N ARG A 176 11.74 -16.29 5.47
CA ARG A 176 12.13 -14.90 5.26
C ARG A 176 11.66 -14.43 3.89
N ILE A 177 10.96 -13.31 3.85
CA ILE A 177 10.36 -12.74 2.65
C ILE A 177 11.02 -11.40 2.37
N VAL A 178 11.46 -11.20 1.15
CA VAL A 178 11.80 -9.87 0.62
C VAL A 178 10.69 -9.47 -0.33
N GLY A 179 10.17 -8.26 -0.18
CA GLY A 179 9.07 -7.81 -1.02
C GLY A 179 8.62 -6.38 -0.77
N VAL A 180 7.68 -5.93 -1.58
CA VAL A 180 7.07 -4.59 -1.47
C VAL A 180 5.85 -4.66 -0.57
N ALA A 181 5.85 -3.84 0.48
CA ALA A 181 4.75 -3.76 1.43
C ALA A 181 3.55 -2.99 0.86
N GLY A 182 2.36 -3.55 0.99
CA GLY A 182 1.11 -2.83 0.76
C GLY A 182 0.71 -1.96 1.94
N THR A 183 -0.48 -1.36 1.86
CA THR A 183 -1.05 -0.56 2.95
C THR A 183 -1.40 -1.45 4.15
N PRO A 184 -0.84 -1.20 5.35
CA PRO A 184 -1.21 -1.93 6.55
C PRO A 184 -2.62 -1.54 7.01
N THR A 185 -3.39 -2.52 7.47
CA THR A 185 -4.75 -2.33 8.01
C THR A 185 -4.93 -3.14 9.29
N ARG A 186 -6.05 -2.94 9.99
CA ARG A 186 -6.44 -3.80 11.12
C ARG A 186 -6.69 -5.27 10.74
N PHE A 187 -6.85 -5.55 9.45
CA PHE A 187 -7.11 -6.89 8.91
C PHE A 187 -5.83 -7.60 8.43
N GLY A 188 -4.70 -6.89 8.42
CA GLY A 188 -3.41 -7.40 7.94
C GLY A 188 -2.81 -6.50 6.86
N GLN A 189 -1.79 -7.03 6.20
CA GLN A 189 -1.01 -6.33 5.18
C GLN A 189 -0.58 -7.32 4.10
N GLU A 190 -0.79 -6.97 2.83
CA GLU A 190 -0.27 -7.74 1.71
C GLU A 190 1.20 -7.38 1.46
N ILE A 191 2.06 -8.39 1.31
CA ILE A 191 3.45 -8.23 0.86
C ILE A 191 3.58 -8.88 -0.51
N ARG A 192 3.95 -8.10 -1.53
CA ARG A 192 4.27 -8.66 -2.85
C ARG A 192 5.71 -9.16 -2.83
N ALA A 193 5.88 -10.47 -2.74
CA ALA A 193 7.19 -11.07 -2.60
C ALA A 193 7.99 -10.98 -3.90
N THR A 194 9.23 -10.53 -3.77
CA THR A 194 10.28 -10.67 -4.80
C THR A 194 11.17 -11.87 -4.50
N GLN A 195 11.26 -12.29 -3.23
CA GLN A 195 11.99 -13.47 -2.81
C GLN A 195 11.36 -14.07 -1.55
N ILE A 196 11.31 -15.40 -1.48
CA ILE A 196 10.91 -16.16 -0.30
C ILE A 196 12.00 -17.19 -0.02
N VAL A 197 12.48 -17.24 1.22
CA VAL A 197 13.53 -18.15 1.67
C VAL A 197 12.96 -19.06 2.76
N ASN A 198 13.04 -20.37 2.57
CA ASN A 198 12.79 -21.33 3.64
C ASN A 198 13.99 -21.29 4.61
N LEU A 199 13.75 -20.97 5.88
CA LEU A 199 14.83 -20.79 6.86
C LEU A 199 15.44 -22.12 7.34
N SER A 200 14.70 -23.23 7.26
CA SER A 200 15.22 -24.54 7.66
C SER A 200 16.05 -25.19 6.56
N THR A 201 15.62 -25.09 5.29
CA THR A 201 16.34 -25.70 4.15
C THR A 201 17.29 -24.74 3.44
N GLN A 202 17.22 -23.44 3.76
CA GLN A 202 17.90 -22.35 3.06
C GLN A 202 17.54 -22.22 1.57
N GLU A 203 16.51 -22.93 1.11
CA GLU A 203 16.05 -22.84 -0.27
C GLU A 203 15.46 -21.44 -0.54
N THR A 204 15.86 -20.86 -1.68
CA THR A 204 15.42 -19.55 -2.13
C THR A 204 14.53 -19.67 -3.37
N ILE A 205 13.38 -19.01 -3.31
CA ILE A 205 12.43 -18.86 -4.41
C ILE A 205 12.35 -17.38 -4.76
N ALA A 206 12.93 -17.00 -5.89
CA ALA A 206 12.84 -15.64 -6.41
C ALA A 206 11.68 -15.52 -7.39
N THR A 207 11.01 -14.37 -7.36
CA THR A 207 9.99 -14.03 -8.34
C THR A 207 10.66 -13.74 -9.68
N GLN A 208 10.43 -14.61 -10.64
CA GLN A 208 10.92 -14.48 -12.01
C GLN A 208 9.74 -14.49 -13.01
N PRO A 209 9.85 -13.80 -14.16
CA PRO A 209 8.86 -13.95 -15.21
C PRO A 209 8.77 -15.43 -15.68
N PRO A 210 7.63 -15.86 -16.24
CA PRO A 210 7.50 -17.19 -16.80
C PRO A 210 8.58 -17.44 -17.86
N THR A 211 9.29 -18.56 -17.76
CA THR A 211 10.38 -18.92 -18.69
C THR A 211 9.85 -19.50 -20.00
N VAL A 212 8.60 -19.97 -20.01
CA VAL A 212 7.91 -20.53 -21.17
C VAL A 212 6.56 -19.81 -21.30
N PRO A 213 6.10 -19.48 -22.52
CA PRO A 213 4.75 -18.99 -22.74
C PRO A 213 3.73 -19.91 -22.07
N PRO A 214 2.67 -19.36 -21.46
CA PRO A 214 1.66 -20.18 -20.83
C PRO A 214 1.10 -21.16 -21.88
N PRO A 215 0.98 -22.46 -21.56
CA PRO A 215 0.35 -23.38 -22.47
C PRO A 215 -1.07 -22.86 -22.79
N PRO A 216 -1.59 -23.13 -24.01
CA PRO A 216 -2.99 -22.84 -24.30
C PRO A 216 -3.84 -23.46 -23.18
N PRO A 217 -4.88 -22.75 -22.70
CA PRO A 217 -5.61 -23.12 -21.50
C PRO A 217 -6.04 -24.58 -21.58
N ALA A 218 -5.42 -25.43 -20.75
CA ALA A 218 -5.80 -26.82 -20.62
C ALA A 218 -7.27 -26.86 -20.18
N ASN A 219 -8.05 -27.78 -20.77
CA ASN A 219 -9.48 -27.93 -20.58
C ASN A 219 -9.94 -27.61 -19.14
N ARG A 220 -10.80 -26.57 -19.05
CA ARG A 220 -11.60 -26.09 -17.91
C ARG A 220 -11.10 -26.51 -16.54
N VAL A 221 -10.50 -25.57 -15.81
CA VAL A 221 -10.56 -25.55 -14.34
C VAL A 221 -11.98 -25.94 -13.95
N SER A 222 -12.13 -27.11 -13.32
CA SER A 222 -13.44 -27.65 -12.98
C SER A 222 -13.91 -26.96 -11.72
N TYR A 223 -14.42 -25.74 -11.89
CA TYR A 223 -15.12 -25.04 -10.85
C TYR A 223 -16.32 -25.87 -10.40
N SER A 224 -16.32 -26.24 -9.13
CA SER A 224 -17.45 -26.90 -8.49
C SER A 224 -18.34 -25.85 -7.85
N SER A 225 -19.65 -26.08 -7.84
CA SER A 225 -20.53 -25.31 -6.95
C SER A 225 -20.23 -25.73 -5.52
N LEU A 226 -19.84 -24.76 -4.70
CA LEU A 226 -19.40 -24.97 -3.32
C LEU A 226 -20.16 -24.03 -2.39
N SER A 227 -20.34 -24.47 -1.15
CA SER A 227 -20.83 -23.64 -0.07
C SER A 227 -19.99 -23.87 1.18
N ALA A 228 -19.98 -22.87 2.04
CA ALA A 228 -19.34 -22.96 3.34
C ALA A 228 -20.03 -22.02 4.33
N ASP A 229 -19.98 -22.39 5.60
CA ASP A 229 -20.38 -21.56 6.71
C ASP A 229 -19.36 -21.69 7.84
N GLY A 230 -19.20 -20.62 8.62
CA GLY A 230 -18.28 -20.61 9.75
C GLY A 230 -17.91 -19.22 10.20
N ILE A 231 -17.01 -19.16 11.18
CA ILE A 231 -16.53 -17.90 11.75
C ILE A 231 -15.40 -17.34 10.88
N ALA A 232 -15.40 -16.04 10.64
CA ALA A 232 -14.28 -15.32 10.03
C ALA A 232 -13.05 -15.41 10.95
N ARG A 233 -12.06 -16.21 10.54
CA ARG A 233 -10.77 -16.34 11.23
C ARG A 233 -9.83 -15.21 10.86
N HIS A 234 -9.78 -14.86 9.57
CA HIS A 234 -8.84 -13.85 9.07
C HIS A 234 -9.38 -13.16 7.82
N TRP A 235 -9.43 -11.83 7.81
CA TRP A 235 -9.87 -11.05 6.65
C TRP A 235 -8.68 -10.78 5.70
N LEU A 236 -8.89 -10.99 4.40
CA LEU A 236 -7.86 -10.84 3.39
C LEU A 236 -7.90 -9.43 2.78
N VAL A 237 -6.72 -8.84 2.61
CA VAL A 237 -6.54 -7.51 2.01
C VAL A 237 -5.71 -7.56 0.74
N GLY A 238 -5.96 -6.63 -0.17
CA GLY A 238 -5.10 -6.36 -1.31
C GLY A 238 -3.98 -5.38 -0.97
N HIS A 239 -3.16 -5.07 -1.97
CA HIS A 239 -1.98 -4.22 -1.81
C HIS A 239 -2.31 -2.79 -1.37
N ARG A 240 -3.52 -2.28 -1.68
CA ARG A 240 -3.97 -0.94 -1.28
C ARG A 240 -4.76 -0.97 0.05
N GLY A 241 -4.80 -2.13 0.72
CA GLY A 241 -5.53 -2.34 1.96
C GLY A 241 -7.02 -2.61 1.79
N GLU A 242 -7.49 -2.74 0.55
CA GLU A 242 -8.88 -3.10 0.23
C GLU A 242 -9.20 -4.52 0.67
N LEU A 243 -10.39 -4.76 1.20
CA LEU A 243 -10.84 -6.12 1.52
C LEU A 243 -11.14 -6.88 0.22
N LYS A 244 -10.59 -8.10 0.11
CA LYS A 244 -10.75 -8.96 -1.08
C LYS A 244 -11.25 -10.38 -0.77
N GLY A 245 -11.31 -10.73 0.50
CA GLY A 245 -11.69 -12.07 0.92
C GLY A 245 -11.72 -12.27 2.42
N VAL A 246 -12.04 -13.49 2.83
CA VAL A 246 -12.02 -13.93 4.23
C VAL A 246 -11.64 -15.40 4.29
N ILE A 247 -10.96 -15.80 5.35
CA ILE A 247 -10.65 -17.19 5.67
C ILE A 247 -11.57 -17.60 6.82
N LEU A 248 -12.31 -18.68 6.61
CA LEU A 248 -13.20 -19.23 7.61
C LEU A 248 -12.44 -20.07 8.65
N SER A 249 -13.10 -20.39 9.76
CA SER A 249 -12.59 -21.32 10.78
C SER A 249 -12.32 -22.74 10.25
N SER A 250 -12.92 -23.11 9.13
CA SER A 250 -12.59 -24.36 8.41
C SER A 250 -11.29 -24.28 7.59
N GLY A 251 -10.70 -23.10 7.42
CA GLY A 251 -9.58 -22.86 6.50
C GLY A 251 -10.02 -22.56 5.06
N VAL A 252 -11.32 -22.55 4.78
CA VAL A 252 -11.85 -22.18 3.46
C VAL A 252 -11.55 -20.71 3.17
N VAL A 253 -10.96 -20.44 2.01
CA VAL A 253 -10.71 -19.09 1.50
C VAL A 253 -11.92 -18.64 0.68
N VAL A 254 -12.56 -17.56 1.09
CA VAL A 254 -13.65 -16.92 0.36
C VAL A 254 -13.13 -15.68 -0.32
N LYS A 255 -13.38 -15.53 -1.61
CA LYS A 255 -13.03 -14.34 -2.40
C LYS A 255 -14.28 -13.61 -2.83
N PHE A 256 -14.20 -12.29 -2.87
CA PHE A 256 -15.27 -11.43 -3.35
C PHE A 256 -14.71 -10.19 -4.07
N PRO A 257 -15.49 -9.57 -4.96
CA PRO A 257 -15.07 -8.36 -5.65
C PRO A 257 -14.82 -7.17 -4.72
N PRO A 258 -14.00 -6.17 -5.13
CA PRO A 258 -13.64 -5.02 -4.28
C PRO A 258 -14.85 -4.25 -3.69
N HIS A 259 -15.92 -4.03 -4.47
CA HIS A 259 -17.11 -3.31 -4.00
C HIS A 259 -17.92 -4.05 -2.93
N VAL A 260 -17.69 -5.35 -2.76
CA VAL A 260 -18.18 -6.13 -1.61
C VAL A 260 -17.32 -5.82 -0.39
N GLY A 261 -16.01 -5.78 -0.56
CA GLY A 261 -15.05 -5.38 0.48
C GLY A 261 -15.30 -3.99 1.07
N ASP A 262 -15.60 -3.01 0.21
CA ASP A 262 -15.88 -1.63 0.64
C ASP A 262 -17.08 -1.54 1.60
N ARG A 263 -18.12 -2.35 1.35
CA ARG A 263 -19.29 -2.43 2.22
C ARG A 263 -18.96 -3.17 3.52
N LEU A 264 -18.23 -4.28 3.42
CA LEU A 264 -17.85 -5.10 4.56
C LEU A 264 -16.98 -4.35 5.57
N ALA A 265 -16.12 -3.44 5.12
CA ALA A 265 -15.17 -2.72 5.97
C ALA A 265 -15.82 -2.04 7.19
N ASN A 266 -17.08 -1.60 7.05
CA ASN A 266 -17.85 -0.89 8.07
C ASN A 266 -18.69 -1.80 8.98
N ILE A 267 -18.94 -3.05 8.60
CA ILE A 267 -19.82 -3.99 9.33
C ILE A 267 -19.07 -5.13 10.02
N ILE A 268 -17.79 -5.33 9.70
CA ILE A 268 -16.93 -6.30 10.38
C ILE A 268 -16.73 -5.91 11.84
N GLN A 269 -17.14 -6.80 12.75
CA GLN A 269 -17.06 -6.61 14.19
C GLN A 269 -16.00 -7.54 14.83
N GLY A 270 -15.50 -8.53 14.07
CA GLY A 270 -14.63 -9.57 14.59
C GLY A 270 -15.45 -10.75 15.10
N ASN A 271 -14.93 -11.97 14.91
CA ASN A 271 -15.69 -13.21 15.14
C ASN A 271 -16.99 -13.29 14.32
N ASP A 272 -16.98 -12.71 13.11
CA ASP A 272 -18.16 -12.59 12.26
C ASP A 272 -18.63 -13.95 11.75
N GLN A 273 -19.92 -14.24 11.83
CA GLN A 273 -20.48 -15.45 11.22
C GLN A 273 -20.66 -15.23 9.73
N VAL A 274 -19.99 -16.03 8.92
CA VAL A 274 -20.02 -15.96 7.46
C VAL A 274 -20.72 -17.18 6.89
N ARG A 275 -21.59 -16.98 5.90
CA ARG A 275 -22.12 -18.04 5.04
C ARG A 275 -21.99 -17.61 3.59
N VAL A 276 -21.47 -18.51 2.77
CA VAL A 276 -21.15 -18.27 1.37
C VAL A 276 -21.62 -19.43 0.50
N GLN A 277 -22.08 -19.10 -0.71
CA GLN A 277 -22.19 -20.04 -1.82
C GLN A 277 -21.51 -19.43 -3.04
N GLY A 278 -21.01 -20.28 -3.93
CA GLY A 278 -20.34 -19.82 -5.13
C GLY A 278 -19.70 -20.94 -5.91
N PHE A 279 -18.69 -20.57 -6.69
CA PHE A 279 -17.91 -21.48 -7.50
C PHE A 279 -16.46 -21.51 -7.00
N GLY A 280 -15.80 -22.64 -7.12
CA GLY A 280 -14.42 -22.72 -6.70
C GLY A 280 -13.81 -24.10 -6.82
N THR A 281 -12.67 -24.26 -6.17
CA THR A 281 -11.83 -25.44 -6.27
C THR A 281 -11.52 -25.97 -4.86
N ARG A 282 -11.47 -27.29 -4.73
CA ARG A 282 -10.98 -27.98 -3.52
C ARG A 282 -9.89 -28.97 -3.95
N ASN A 283 -8.73 -28.88 -3.34
CA ASN A 283 -7.60 -29.79 -3.58
C ASN A 283 -6.78 -29.99 -2.29
N THR A 284 -5.62 -30.62 -2.42
CA THR A 284 -4.73 -30.91 -1.27
C THR A 284 -4.18 -29.66 -0.57
N TYR A 285 -4.20 -28.49 -1.22
CA TYR A 285 -3.68 -27.24 -0.64
C TYR A 285 -4.76 -26.45 0.10
N GLY A 286 -6.03 -26.80 -0.09
CA GLY A 286 -7.16 -26.18 0.59
C GLY A 286 -8.39 -26.06 -0.30
N GLN A 287 -9.26 -25.13 0.09
CA GLN A 287 -10.50 -24.85 -0.63
C GLN A 287 -10.67 -23.35 -0.80
N VAL A 288 -11.07 -22.95 -2.00
CA VAL A 288 -11.39 -21.57 -2.35
C VAL A 288 -12.81 -21.49 -2.91
N ILE A 289 -13.55 -20.44 -2.57
CA ILE A 289 -14.87 -20.13 -3.09
C ILE A 289 -14.89 -18.67 -3.54
N GLU A 290 -15.15 -18.43 -4.83
CA GLU A 290 -15.57 -17.12 -5.32
C GLU A 290 -17.06 -16.97 -5.05
N ALA A 291 -17.40 -16.03 -4.17
CA ALA A 291 -18.75 -15.87 -3.68
C ALA A 291 -19.70 -15.38 -4.78
N THR A 292 -20.84 -16.06 -4.94
CA THR A 292 -22.02 -15.56 -5.68
C THR A 292 -23.14 -15.13 -4.72
N THR A 293 -23.13 -15.69 -3.51
CA THR A 293 -23.90 -15.20 -2.36
C THR A 293 -22.98 -15.09 -1.16
N LEU A 294 -23.15 -14.04 -0.36
CA LEU A 294 -22.38 -13.83 0.85
C LEU A 294 -23.28 -13.22 1.90
N SER A 295 -23.28 -13.81 3.10
CA SER A 295 -23.88 -13.20 4.28
C SER A 295 -22.89 -13.14 5.42
N VAL A 296 -22.91 -12.03 6.15
CA VAL A 296 -22.05 -11.76 7.30
C VAL A 296 -22.94 -11.31 8.44
N ASN A 297 -22.87 -11.96 9.61
CA ASN A 297 -23.71 -11.66 10.77
C ASN A 297 -25.21 -11.65 10.46
N ARG A 298 -25.65 -12.55 9.57
CA ARG A 298 -27.03 -12.67 9.01
C ARG A 298 -27.44 -11.55 8.06
N GLU A 299 -26.59 -10.56 7.81
CA GLU A 299 -26.79 -9.55 6.77
C GLU A 299 -26.38 -10.10 5.40
N ASN A 300 -27.26 -10.03 4.41
CA ASN A 300 -26.96 -10.44 3.04
C ASN A 300 -26.23 -9.32 2.30
N ILE A 301 -25.06 -9.63 1.74
CA ILE A 301 -24.20 -8.68 1.04
C ILE A 301 -24.31 -8.93 -0.45
N ALA A 302 -24.96 -8.01 -1.17
CA ALA A 302 -25.18 -8.14 -2.61
C ALA A 302 -23.86 -8.17 -3.38
N ILE A 303 -23.60 -9.22 -4.17
CA ILE A 303 -22.32 -9.38 -4.89
C ILE A 303 -22.33 -8.74 -6.27
N ALA A 304 -23.49 -8.68 -6.93
CA ALA A 304 -23.61 -8.00 -8.22
C ALA A 304 -23.26 -6.49 -8.07
N PRO A 305 -22.60 -5.89 -9.07
CA PRO A 305 -22.40 -4.44 -9.07
C PRO A 305 -23.77 -3.73 -9.03
N PRO A 306 -23.89 -2.58 -8.36
CA PRO A 306 -25.12 -1.83 -8.34
C PRO A 306 -25.51 -1.47 -9.78
N LYS A 307 -26.77 -1.74 -10.14
CA LYS A 307 -27.30 -1.41 -11.47
C LYS A 307 -27.14 0.10 -11.68
N ARG A 308 -26.29 0.51 -12.62
CA ARG A 308 -26.14 1.92 -12.99
C ARG A 308 -27.49 2.38 -13.54
N LEU A 309 -28.19 3.25 -12.82
CA LEU A 309 -29.37 3.92 -13.36
C LEU A 309 -28.88 4.74 -14.55
N SER A 310 -29.31 4.39 -15.76
CA SER A 310 -29.13 5.24 -16.94
C SER A 310 -29.79 6.58 -16.63
N ARG A 311 -28.98 7.64 -16.57
CA ARG A 311 -29.48 9.02 -16.62
C ARG A 311 -29.69 9.42 -18.07
#